data_AF-A0A2P7QZ81-F1
#
_entry.id   AF-A0A2P7QZ81-F1
#
_cell.length_a   1.000
_cell.length_b   1.000
_cell.length_c   1.000
_cell.angle_alpha   90.00
_cell.angle_beta   90.00
_cell.angle_gamma   90.00
#
_symmetry.space_group_name_H-M   'P 1'
#
loop_
_entity.id
_entity.type
_entity.pdbx_description
1 polymer ?
#
loop_
_entity_poly.entity_id
_entity_poly.type
_entity_poly.pdbx_seq_one_letter_code
_entity_poly.pdbx_strand_id
1 'polypeptide(L)' 'MEQSWRPIDDHPLPEGPLLIVSEGRCCIAVLVGGTGPEGAWQVFMDPYTDALYAWPTHWLPLPDLPDQG' A
#
# COMPACT_ATOMS: atom_id res chain seq x y z
N MET A 1 -9.30 -16.89 2.92
CA MET A 1 -8.03 -16.41 2.35
C MET A 1 -7.03 -16.30 3.49
N GLU A 2 -5.86 -16.93 3.38
CA GLU A 2 -4.78 -16.74 4.36
C GLU A 2 -4.13 -15.37 4.16
N GLN A 3 -4.19 -14.52 5.19
CA GLN A 3 -3.47 -13.24 5.23
C GLN A 3 -2.02 -13.53 5.60
N SER A 4 -1.11 -13.33 4.66
CA SER A 4 0.33 -13.50 4.85
C SER A 4 1.07 -12.31 4.23
N TRP A 5 2.17 -11.92 4.87
CA TRP A 5 3.04 -10.87 4.34
C TRP A 5 3.63 -11.34 3.01
N ARG A 6 3.57 -10.46 2.01
CA ARG A 6 4.11 -10.69 0.66
C ARG A 6 5.21 -9.69 0.34
N PRO A 7 6.24 -10.08 -0.41
CA PRO A 7 7.25 -9.14 -0.93
C PRO A 7 6.58 -8.04 -1.77
N ILE A 8 7.15 -6.83 -1.78
CA ILE A 8 6.61 -5.70 -2.55
C ILE A 8 6.59 -5.94 -4.07
N ASP A 9 7.50 -6.79 -4.56
CA ASP A 9 7.63 -7.15 -5.97
C ASP A 9 6.58 -8.18 -6.42
N ASP A 10 5.79 -8.72 -5.49
CA ASP A 10 4.69 -9.64 -5.77
C ASP A 10 3.46 -8.85 -6.25
N HIS A 11 3.36 -8.68 -7.57
CA HIS A 11 2.26 -8.00 -8.25
C HIS A 11 1.14 -8.99 -8.66
N PRO A 12 -0.13 -8.55 -8.67
CA PRO A 12 -0.61 -7.19 -8.43
C PRO A 12 -0.83 -6.86 -6.95
N LEU A 13 -0.56 -5.60 -6.59
CA LEU A 13 -0.94 -5.04 -5.29
C LEU A 13 -2.46 -4.85 -5.24
N PRO A 14 -3.10 -5.06 -4.07
CA PRO A 14 -4.54 -4.93 -3.94
C PRO A 14 -4.99 -3.48 -4.11
N GLU A 15 -6.19 -3.31 -4.64
CA GLU A 15 -6.88 -2.01 -4.67
C GLU A 15 -7.37 -1.68 -3.25
N GLY A 16 -6.88 -0.59 -2.66
CA GLY A 16 -7.31 -0.11 -1.35
C GLY A 16 -6.19 -0.04 -0.29
N PRO A 17 -6.55 0.23 0.99
CA PRO A 17 -5.58 0.32 2.06
C PRO A 17 -4.95 -1.04 2.39
N LEU A 18 -3.63 -1.06 2.55
CA LEU A 18 -2.86 -2.23 2.94
C LEU A 18 -1.86 -1.87 4.05
N LEU A 19 -1.41 -2.88 4.79
CA LEU A 19 -0.28 -2.72 5.70
C LEU A 19 1.01 -2.86 4.91
N ILE A 20 1.97 -1.97 5.14
CA ILE A 20 3.30 -2.00 4.52
C ILE A 20 4.39 -2.02 5.59
N VAL A 21 5.56 -2.56 5.24
CA VAL A 21 6.80 -2.39 6.01
C VAL A 21 7.70 -1.38 5.30
N SER A 22 7.72 -0.15 5.80
CA SER A 22 8.55 0.95 5.29
C SER A 22 9.50 1.43 6.39
N GLU A 23 10.79 1.56 6.06
CA GLU A 23 11.84 1.98 7.01
C GLU A 23 11.84 1.22 8.35
N GLY A 24 11.52 -0.09 8.32
CA GLY A 24 11.47 -0.94 9.51
C GLY A 24 10.23 -0.75 10.39
N ARG A 25 9.19 -0.03 9.92
CA ARG A 25 7.92 0.20 10.61
C ARG A 25 6.75 -0.36 9.82
N CYS A 26 5.72 -0.82 10.54
CA CYS A 26 4.44 -1.20 9.94
C CYS A 26 3.50 0.01 9.88
N CYS A 27 2.99 0.32 8.69
CA CYS A 27 2.11 1.47 8.43
C CYS A 27 0.92 1.05 7.56
N ILE A 28 -0.22 1.73 7.71
CA ILE A 28 -1.32 1.61 6.74
C ILE A 28 -1.06 2.59 5.61
N ALA A 29 -1.13 2.13 4.37
CA ALA A 29 -0.91 2.95 3.20
C ALA A 29 -1.86 2.58 2.06
N VAL A 30 -2.04 3.52 1.13
CA VAL A 30 -2.66 3.29 -0.17
C VAL A 30 -1.61 3.45 -1.26
N LEU A 31 -1.68 2.62 -2.30
CA LEU A 31 -0.88 2.81 -3.52
C LEU A 31 -1.61 3.80 -4.42
N VAL A 32 -0.96 4.93 -4.70
CA VAL A 32 -1.47 5.95 -5.63
C VAL A 32 -0.53 6.02 -6.81
N GLY A 33 -1.07 6.12 -8.02
CA GLY A 33 -0.28 6.25 -9.23
C GLY A 33 -0.89 7.21 -10.23
N GLY A 34 -0.06 7.68 -11.15
CA GLY A 34 -0.47 8.61 -12.20
C GLY A 34 0.51 8.60 -13.37
N THR A 35 0.25 9.47 -14.34
CA THR A 35 1.16 9.72 -15.47
C THR A 35 1.56 11.19 -15.45
N GLY A 36 2.86 11.45 -15.45
CA GLY A 36 3.45 12.79 -15.49
C GLY A 36 4.38 12.98 -16.68
N PRO A 37 5.05 14.15 -16.77
CA PRO A 37 6.00 14.45 -17.84
C PRO A 37 7.17 13.46 -17.95
N GLU A 38 7.55 12.83 -16.84
CA GLU A 38 8.64 11.85 -16.77
C GLU A 38 8.16 10.39 -16.93
N GLY A 39 6.86 10.18 -17.13
CA GLY A 39 6.26 8.86 -17.30
C GLY A 39 5.30 8.46 -16.18
N ALA A 40 5.05 7.16 -16.08
CA ALA A 40 4.20 6.60 -15.03
C ALA A 40 4.93 6.63 -13.69
N TRP A 41 4.20 6.99 -12.62
CA TRP A 41 4.73 7.01 -11.26
C TRP A 41 3.75 6.33 -10.30
N GLN A 42 4.30 5.83 -9.20
CA GLN A 42 3.55 5.23 -8.11
C GLN A 42 4.21 5.62 -6.78
N VAL A 43 3.39 5.85 -5.75
CA VAL A 43 3.83 6.16 -4.39
C VAL A 43 2.92 5.49 -3.38
N PHE A 44 3.47 5.18 -2.21
CA PHE A 44 2.69 4.81 -1.04
C PHE A 44 2.42 6.06 -0.20
N MET A 45 1.15 6.24 0.15
CA MET A 45 0.69 7.41 0.89
C MET A 45 -0.14 6.97 2.10
N ASP A 46 0.02 7.69 3.21
CA ASP A 46 -0.86 7.59 4.37
C ASP A 46 -2.25 8.14 4.01
N PRO A 47 -3.32 7.34 4.12
CA PRO A 47 -4.65 7.75 3.65
C PRO A 47 -5.32 8.83 4.51
N TYR A 48 -4.74 9.22 5.65
CA TYR A 48 -5.32 10.21 6.57
C TYR A 48 -4.54 11.52 6.64
N THR A 49 -3.25 11.48 6.34
CA THR A 49 -2.34 12.62 6.50
C THR A 49 -1.67 13.05 5.19
N ASP A 50 -1.89 12.34 4.10
CA ASP A 50 -1.25 12.52 2.79
C ASP A 50 0.28 12.39 2.83
N ALA A 51 0.84 11.88 3.94
CA ALA A 51 2.28 11.68 4.10
C ALA A 51 2.76 10.57 3.15
N LEU A 52 3.86 10.83 2.45
CA LEU A 52 4.47 9.84 1.57
C LEU A 52 5.40 8.91 2.35
N TYR A 53 5.29 7.62 2.06
CA TYR A 53 6.20 6.61 2.60
C TYR A 53 7.31 6.29 1.59
N ALA A 54 8.48 5.95 2.10
CA ALA A 54 9.51 5.31 1.28
C ALA A 54 8.98 3.97 0.73
N TRP A 55 9.52 3.54 -0.40
CA TRP A 55 9.09 2.29 -1.04
C TRP A 55 9.24 1.12 -0.06
N PRO A 56 8.15 0.39 0.24
CA PRO A 56 8.17 -0.65 1.26
C PRO A 56 8.84 -1.92 0.75
N THR A 57 9.17 -2.82 1.67
CA THR A 57 9.74 -4.14 1.33
C THR A 57 8.69 -5.24 1.26
N HIS A 58 7.62 -5.09 2.04
CA HIS A 58 6.55 -6.07 2.18
C HIS A 58 5.20 -5.39 2.35
N TRP A 59 4.15 -6.13 2.01
CA TRP A 59 2.78 -5.72 2.20
C TRP A 59 1.90 -6.85 2.75
N LEU A 60 0.77 -6.48 3.33
CA LEU A 60 -0.27 -7.38 3.79
C LEU A 60 -1.63 -6.74 3.47
N PRO A 61 -2.54 -7.44 2.78
CA PRO A 61 -3.88 -6.92 2.54
C PRO A 61 -4.59 -6.77 3.88
N LEU A 62 -5.25 -5.64 4.09
CA LEU A 62 -6.15 -5.50 5.23
C LEU A 62 -7.38 -6.39 5.01
N PRO A 63 -7.95 -7.00 6.07
CA PRO A 63 -9.26 -7.61 5.95
C PRO A 63 -10.26 -6.58 5.45
N ASP A 64 -11.15 -6.97 4.54
CA ASP A 64 -12.38 -6.21 4.28
C ASP A 64 -13.03 -5.94 5.64
N LEU A 65 -13.10 -4.66 6.01
CA LEU A 65 -13.91 -4.30 7.16
C LEU A 65 -15.35 -4.71 6.82
N PRO A 66 -16.04 -5.46 7.69
CA PRO A 66 -17.42 -5.81 7.41
C PRO A 66 -18.18 -4.51 7.16
N ASP A 67 -18.84 -4.44 6.00
CA ASP A 67 -19.69 -3.32 5.58
C ASP A 67 -20.59 -2.98 6.77
N GLN A 68 -20.37 -1.80 7.37
CA GLN A 68 -21.25 -1.29 8.41
C GLN A 68 -22.44 -0.63 7.68
N GLY A 69 -23.26 -1.43 6.98
CA GLY A 69 -24.42 -0.92 6.23
C GLY A 69 -25.10 -1.91 5.30
#